data_AF-F6AK96-F1
#
_entry.id   AF-F6AK96-F1
#
_cell.length_a   1.000
_cell.length_b   1.000
_cell.length_c   1.000
_cell.angle_alpha   90.00
_cell.angle_beta   90.00
_cell.angle_gamma   90.00
#
_symmetry.space_group_name_H-M   'P 1'
#
loop_
_entity.id
_entity.type
_entity.pdbx_description
1 polymer ?
#
loop_
_entity_poly.entity_id
_entity_poly.type
_entity_poly.pdbx_seq_one_letter_code
_entity_poly.pdbx_strand_id
1 'polypeptide(L)'
;MAVGYELVNFTRREVLTFTHIPASTKLELAGNAVAAAMSTWFMLEYAGDQMAFVSDTYGEWPFPGGSSSDVASYVDVTDRVVAELVGAGILKDLGRKYYSDDLTEYTRVLENVWLQS
;
A
#
# COMPACT_ATOMS: atom_id res chain seq x y z
N MET A 1 18.55 -8.78 -2.63
CA MET A 1 17.55 -7.70 -2.50
C MET A 1 16.25 -8.34 -2.09
N ALA A 2 15.55 -7.76 -1.12
CA ALA A 2 14.20 -8.19 -0.79
C ALA A 2 13.25 -7.73 -1.91
N VAL A 3 12.21 -8.51 -2.20
CA VAL A 3 11.29 -8.24 -3.31
C VAL A 3 10.11 -7.44 -2.78
N GLY A 4 9.96 -6.21 -3.27
CA GLY A 4 8.85 -5.33 -2.94
C GLY A 4 7.62 -5.63 -3.78
N TYR A 5 6.46 -5.24 -3.27
CA TYR A 5 5.19 -5.32 -3.96
C TYR A 5 4.37 -4.05 -3.77
N GLU A 6 3.65 -3.68 -4.82
CA GLU A 6 2.61 -2.65 -4.83
C GLU A 6 1.29 -3.30 -5.21
N LEU A 7 0.16 -2.77 -4.70
CA LEU A 7 -1.16 -3.25 -5.11
C LEU A 7 -1.71 -2.34 -6.21
N VAL A 8 -1.81 -2.88 -7.41
CA VAL A 8 -2.22 -2.14 -8.61
C VAL A 8 -3.68 -2.43 -8.91
N ASN A 9 -4.49 -1.39 -9.09
CA ASN A 9 -5.81 -1.46 -9.72
C ASN A 9 -5.70 -1.01 -11.18
N PHE A 10 -5.62 -1.99 -12.08
CA PHE A 10 -5.47 -1.77 -13.51
C PHE A 10 -6.73 -1.13 -14.12
N THR A 11 -7.91 -1.52 -13.66
CA THR A 11 -9.19 -0.99 -14.18
C THR A 11 -9.31 0.52 -13.96
N ARG A 12 -8.83 1.02 -12.81
CA ARG A 12 -8.93 2.44 -12.44
C ARG A 12 -7.67 3.25 -12.68
N ARG A 13 -6.55 2.60 -13.01
CA ARG A 13 -5.23 3.21 -13.07
C ARG A 13 -4.84 3.85 -11.72
N GLU A 14 -5.08 3.12 -10.65
CA GLU A 14 -4.72 3.49 -9.28
C GLU A 14 -3.66 2.52 -8.74
N VAL A 15 -2.81 3.00 -7.85
CA VAL A 15 -1.81 2.19 -7.15
C VAL A 15 -1.82 2.49 -5.65
N LEU A 16 -1.75 1.43 -4.86
CA LEU A 16 -1.55 1.49 -3.42
C LEU A 16 -0.11 1.08 -3.13
N THR A 17 0.69 2.04 -2.67
CA THR A 17 2.11 1.87 -2.36
C THR A 17 2.32 1.67 -0.86
N PHE A 18 3.44 1.04 -0.49
CA PHE A 18 3.77 0.78 0.92
C PHE A 18 5.10 1.42 1.34
N THR A 19 5.66 2.31 0.53
CA THR A 19 7.01 2.90 0.70
C THR A 19 7.24 3.55 2.08
N HIS A 20 6.23 4.21 2.64
CA HIS A 20 6.31 4.86 3.95
C HIS A 20 5.70 4.02 5.08
N ILE A 21 5.34 2.77 4.81
CA ILE A 21 4.86 1.80 5.78
C ILE A 21 6.01 0.81 5.99
N PRO A 22 6.27 0.31 7.20
CA PRO A 22 7.33 -0.66 7.43
C PRO A 22 6.91 -2.05 6.93
N ALA A 23 6.52 -2.16 5.66
CA ALA A 23 6.17 -3.38 4.97
C ALA A 23 6.29 -3.19 3.46
N SER A 24 7.07 -4.03 2.79
CA SER A 24 7.24 -4.00 1.34
C SER A 24 7.23 -5.39 0.71
N THR A 25 7.70 -6.40 1.46
CA THR A 25 7.77 -7.78 0.98
C THR A 25 6.50 -8.56 1.23
N LYS A 26 6.33 -9.69 0.52
CA LYS A 26 5.20 -10.61 0.75
C LYS A 26 4.98 -10.98 2.22
N LEU A 27 6.05 -11.26 2.96
CA LEU A 27 5.95 -11.62 4.38
C LEU A 27 5.57 -10.41 5.25
N GLU A 28 6.16 -9.25 4.98
CA GLU A 28 5.87 -8.04 5.73
C GLU A 28 4.45 -7.52 5.46
N LEU A 29 3.99 -7.52 4.21
CA LEU A 29 2.63 -7.10 3.85
C LEU A 29 1.57 -7.97 4.51
N ALA A 30 1.79 -9.28 4.55
CA ALA A 30 0.89 -10.22 5.21
C ALA A 30 0.96 -10.15 6.74
N GLY A 31 2.16 -9.92 7.31
CA GLY A 31 2.40 -9.89 8.74
C GLY A 31 2.15 -8.52 9.40
N ASN A 32 2.13 -7.44 8.63
CA ASN A 32 1.89 -6.08 9.10
C ASN A 32 0.39 -5.77 9.05
N ALA A 33 -0.21 -5.58 10.21
CA ALA A 33 -1.65 -5.36 10.35
C ALA A 33 -2.18 -4.11 9.62
N VAL A 34 -1.33 -3.08 9.45
CA VAL A 34 -1.68 -1.88 8.70
C VAL A 34 -1.72 -2.20 7.21
N ALA A 35 -0.64 -2.79 6.68
CA ALA A 35 -0.56 -3.16 5.27
C ALA A 35 -1.66 -4.15 4.86
N ALA A 36 -1.93 -5.14 5.71
CA ALA A 36 -3.01 -6.10 5.51
C ALA A 36 -4.38 -5.40 5.49
N ALA A 37 -4.67 -4.52 6.45
CA ALA A 37 -5.93 -3.77 6.49
C ALA A 37 -6.11 -2.88 5.25
N MET A 38 -5.07 -2.15 4.85
CA MET A 38 -5.08 -1.31 3.63
C MET A 38 -5.34 -2.13 2.37
N SER A 39 -4.63 -3.24 2.22
CA SER A 39 -4.80 -4.13 1.07
C SER A 39 -6.22 -4.71 1.00
N THR A 40 -6.72 -5.22 2.13
CA THR A 40 -8.06 -5.80 2.22
C THR A 40 -9.15 -4.75 1.96
N TRP A 41 -9.03 -3.56 2.57
CA TRP A 41 -9.99 -2.46 2.38
C TRP A 41 -10.06 -2.04 0.91
N PHE A 42 -8.90 -1.80 0.30
CA PHE A 42 -8.82 -1.40 -1.11
C PHE A 42 -9.40 -2.45 -2.05
N MET A 43 -9.11 -3.74 -1.83
CA MET A 43 -9.67 -4.82 -2.64
C MET A 43 -11.19 -4.99 -2.46
N LEU A 44 -11.73 -4.73 -1.27
CA LEU A 44 -13.17 -4.80 -1.00
C LEU A 44 -13.93 -3.61 -1.59
N GLU A 45 -13.40 -2.40 -1.49
CA GLU A 45 -14.00 -1.19 -2.06
C GLU A 45 -14.15 -1.29 -3.58
N TYR A 46 -13.17 -1.92 -4.25
CA TYR A 46 -13.14 -2.09 -5.70
C TYR A 46 -13.38 -3.54 -6.13
N ALA A 47 -14.23 -4.25 -5.40
CA ALA A 47 -14.55 -5.64 -5.72
C ALA A 47 -15.02 -5.81 -7.17
N GLY A 48 -14.32 -6.63 -7.94
CA GLY A 48 -14.58 -6.87 -9.36
C GLY A 48 -13.62 -6.15 -10.31
N ASP A 49 -12.86 -5.16 -9.84
CA ASP A 49 -11.79 -4.54 -10.62
C ASP A 49 -10.62 -5.52 -10.81
N GLN A 50 -9.86 -5.32 -11.89
CA GLN A 50 -8.63 -6.07 -12.15
C GLN A 50 -7.53 -5.53 -11.24
N MET A 51 -7.35 -6.21 -10.11
CA MET A 51 -6.34 -5.87 -9.12
C MET A 51 -5.36 -7.01 -8.91
N ALA A 52 -4.09 -6.68 -8.71
CA ALA A 52 -3.06 -7.63 -8.36
C ALA A 52 -1.91 -6.95 -7.62
N PHE A 53 -1.24 -7.72 -6.76
CA PHE A 53 0.08 -7.34 -6.29
C PHE A 53 1.09 -7.50 -7.41
N VAL A 54 1.83 -6.45 -7.73
CA VAL A 54 2.88 -6.42 -8.75
C VAL A 54 4.22 -6.25 -8.05
N SER A 55 5.19 -7.06 -8.45
CA SER A 55 6.54 -7.00 -7.89
C SER A 55 7.34 -5.86 -8.54
N ASP A 56 8.11 -5.14 -7.73
CA ASP A 56 9.09 -4.15 -8.22
C ASP A 56 10.36 -4.78 -8.83
N THR A 57 10.55 -6.09 -8.62
CA THR A 57 11.77 -6.82 -8.96
C THR A 57 11.55 -7.76 -10.13
N TYR A 58 10.41 -8.47 -10.11
CA TYR A 58 10.06 -9.43 -11.15
C TYR A 58 9.19 -8.72 -12.18
N GLY A 59 9.57 -8.79 -13.46
CA GLY A 59 8.84 -8.18 -14.58
C GLY A 59 7.50 -8.84 -14.91
N GLU A 60 6.86 -9.46 -13.92
CA GLU A 60 5.55 -10.08 -14.03
C GLU A 60 4.48 -8.98 -14.13
N TRP A 61 3.65 -9.07 -15.15
CA TRP A 61 2.53 -8.15 -15.36
C TRP A 61 1.24 -8.97 -15.54
N PRO A 62 0.38 -9.05 -14.50
CA PRO A 62 -0.75 -9.97 -14.49
C PRO A 62 -1.98 -9.44 -15.25
N PHE A 63 -1.85 -8.32 -15.97
CA PHE A 63 -2.96 -7.65 -16.65
C PHE A 63 -2.91 -7.87 -18.18
N PRO A 64 -4.06 -7.81 -18.89
CA PRO A 64 -4.15 -8.17 -20.31
C PRO A 64 -3.45 -7.18 -21.27
N GLY A 65 -2.96 -6.05 -20.77
CA GLY A 65 -2.23 -5.07 -21.57
C GLY A 65 -1.44 -4.10 -20.68
N GLY A 66 -0.56 -3.30 -21.30
CA GLY A 66 0.37 -2.44 -20.58
C GLY A 66 1.57 -3.19 -20.02
N SER A 67 2.28 -2.56 -19.09
CA SER A 67 3.47 -3.10 -18.43
C SER A 67 3.70 -2.45 -17.06
N SER A 68 4.59 -3.01 -16.25
CA SER A 68 4.94 -2.47 -14.93
C SER A 68 5.48 -1.02 -14.98
N SER A 69 6.07 -0.58 -16.09
CA SER A 69 6.49 0.81 -16.24
C SER A 69 5.31 1.80 -16.30
N ASP A 70 4.10 1.34 -16.62
CA ASP A 70 2.93 2.21 -16.68
C ASP A 70 2.44 2.62 -15.28
N VAL A 71 2.82 1.88 -14.24
CA VAL A 71 2.42 2.13 -12.84
C VAL A 71 2.87 3.51 -12.36
N ALA A 72 4.02 4.01 -12.84
CA ALA A 72 4.49 5.37 -12.52
C ALA A 72 3.53 6.48 -13.00
N SER A 73 2.61 6.17 -13.92
CA SER A 73 1.56 7.09 -14.37
C SER A 73 0.23 6.93 -13.63
N TYR A 74 0.12 5.94 -12.74
CA TYR A 74 -1.11 5.66 -12.01
C TYR A 74 -1.23 6.60 -10.83
N VAL A 75 -2.47 6.86 -10.42
CA VAL A 75 -2.72 7.73 -9.26
C VAL A 75 -2.37 6.94 -8.00
N ASP A 76 -1.41 7.43 -7.22
CA ASP A 76 -1.15 6.90 -5.88
C ASP A 76 -2.30 7.29 -4.94
N VAL A 77 -3.01 6.28 -4.44
CA VAL A 77 -4.19 6.43 -3.57
C VAL A 77 -3.91 6.09 -2.11
N THR A 78 -2.64 5.91 -1.74
CA THR A 78 -2.23 5.47 -0.40
C THR A 78 -2.75 6.39 0.71
N ASP A 79 -2.57 7.70 0.57
CA ASP A 79 -3.05 8.66 1.57
C ASP A 79 -4.57 8.66 1.71
N ARG A 80 -5.29 8.46 0.60
CA ARG A 80 -6.75 8.36 0.59
C ARG A 80 -7.22 7.11 1.34
N VAL A 81 -6.65 5.94 1.04
CA VAL A 81 -6.99 4.68 1.72
C VAL A 81 -6.68 4.75 3.21
N VAL A 82 -5.54 5.36 3.59
CA VAL A 82 -5.24 5.58 5.01
C VAL A 82 -6.28 6.49 5.67
N ALA A 83 -6.66 7.59 5.03
CA ALA A 83 -7.67 8.51 5.56
C ALA A 83 -9.04 7.83 5.73
N GLU A 84 -9.46 6.98 4.77
CA GLU A 84 -10.68 6.18 4.86
C GLU A 84 -10.66 5.23 6.05
N LEU A 85 -9.55 4.50 6.25
CA LEU A 85 -9.38 3.58 7.37
C LEU A 85 -9.30 4.27 8.74
N VAL A 86 -8.70 5.46 8.79
CA VAL A 86 -8.71 6.30 10.00
C VAL A 86 -10.13 6.81 10.28
N GLY A 87 -10.85 7.26 9.26
CA GLY A 87 -12.24 7.69 9.38
C GLY A 87 -13.18 6.56 9.82
N ALA A 88 -12.90 5.33 9.42
CA ALA A 88 -13.62 4.12 9.83
C ALA A 88 -13.22 3.61 11.23
N GLY A 89 -12.22 4.21 11.89
CA GLY A 89 -11.74 3.78 13.21
C GLY A 89 -11.00 2.44 13.21
N ILE A 90 -10.50 1.99 12.05
CA ILE A 90 -9.69 0.77 11.91
C ILE A 90 -8.22 1.09 12.18
N LEU A 91 -7.74 2.19 11.61
CA LEU A 91 -6.38 2.68 11.81
C LEU A 91 -6.36 3.94 12.69
N LYS A 92 -5.24 4.15 13.35
CA LYS A 92 -4.88 5.40 14.02
C LYS A 92 -3.59 5.92 13.40
N ASP A 93 -3.61 7.19 12.98
CA ASP A 93 -2.42 7.88 12.48
C ASP A 93 -1.74 8.65 13.61
N LEU A 94 -0.51 8.25 13.92
CA LEU A 94 0.35 8.88 14.93
C LEU A 94 1.36 9.85 14.32
N GLY A 95 1.27 10.11 13.02
CA GLY A 95 2.14 11.04 12.30
C GLY A 95 3.34 10.35 11.64
N ARG A 96 4.47 11.05 11.60
CA ARG A 96 5.67 10.62 10.87
C ARG A 96 6.85 10.51 11.82
N LYS A 97 7.64 9.46 11.65
CA LYS A 97 8.95 9.29 12.27
C LYS A 97 10.02 9.51 11.21
N TYR A 98 10.75 10.61 11.34
CA TYR A 98 11.85 10.96 10.44
C TYR A 98 13.14 10.27 10.86
N TYR A 99 13.96 9.89 9.88
CA TYR A 99 15.26 9.25 10.09
C TYR A 99 16.44 10.19 9.80
N SER A 100 16.17 11.30 9.13
CA SER A 100 17.13 12.33 8.74
C SER A 100 16.67 13.73 9.17
N ASP A 101 17.63 14.64 9.33
CA ASP A 101 17.36 16.05 9.65
C ASP A 101 16.76 16.83 8.47
N ASP A 102 16.89 16.33 7.24
CA ASP A 102 16.32 16.95 6.03
C ASP A 102 14.82 16.66 5.84
N LEU A 103 14.23 15.85 6.73
CA LEU A 103 12.81 15.48 6.76
C LEU A 103 12.31 14.76 5.50
N THR A 104 13.21 14.26 4.65
CA THR A 104 12.83 13.56 3.41
C THR A 104 12.58 12.07 3.64
N GLU A 105 13.34 11.44 4.53
CA GLU A 105 13.21 10.03 4.87
C GLU A 105 12.36 9.84 6.13
N TYR A 106 11.17 9.26 5.95
CA TYR A 106 10.28 8.99 7.07
C TYR A 106 9.46 7.71 6.88
N THR A 107 9.06 7.15 8.02
CA THR A 107 8.00 6.14 8.12
C THR A 107 6.77 6.78 8.73
N ARG A 108 5.60 6.51 8.14
CA ARG A 108 4.30 6.87 8.72
C ARG A 108 3.98 5.90 9.84
N VAL A 109 3.69 6.44 11.02
CA VAL A 109 3.37 5.65 12.20
C VAL A 109 1.87 5.41 12.21
N LEU A 110 1.46 4.24 11.72
CA LEU A 110 0.07 3.79 11.69
C LEU A 110 -0.09 2.60 12.64
N GLU A 111 -1.21 2.56 13.35
CA GLU A 111 -1.55 1.47 14.26
C GLU A 111 -2.94 0.93 13.94
N ASN A 112 -3.09 -0.40 13.92
CA ASN A 112 -4.39 -1.03 13.84
C ASN A 112 -5.03 -1.05 15.24
N VAL A 113 -6.16 -0.35 15.40
CA VAL A 113 -6.82 -0.14 16.70
C VAL A 113 -7.27 -1.46 17.32
N TRP A 114 -7.59 -2.45 16.50
CA TRP A 114 -8.19 -3.71 16.97
C TRP A 114 -7.16 -4.71 17.51
N LEU A 115 -5.86 -4.43 17.36
CA LEU A 115 -4.77 -5.26 17.88
C LEU A 115 -4.14 -4.71 19.17
N GLN A 116 -4.61 -3.55 19.65
CA GLN A 116 -4.19 -2.96 20.91
C GLN A 116 -5.06 -3.51 22.05
N SER A 117 -4.88 -4.80 22.37
CA SER A 117 -5.53 -5.49 23.50
C SER A 117 -4.54 -5.81 24.61
#